data_AF-A0A958GND3-F1
#
_entry.id   AF-A0A958GND3-F1
#
_cell.length_a   1.000
_cell.length_b   1.000
_cell.length_c   1.000
_cell.angle_alpha   90.00
_cell.angle_beta   90.00
_cell.angle_gamma   90.00
#
_symmetry.space_group_name_H-M   'P 1'
#
loop_
_entity.id
_entity.type
_entity.pdbx_description
1 polymer ?
#
loop_
_entity_poly.entity_id
_entity_poly.type
_entity_poly.pdbx_seq_one_letter_code
_entity_poly.pdbx_strand_id
1 'polypeptide(L)'
;MSDPLTAILAALVGGFLAAATGWGLDRERERAKLKKARNLLKTGILDDLQHSLALYDQIIADWEKTQTVWFATLIELKNSRDIYDKHKQYILLFENEQLRKDIFRYYLQSGELISTLEWNQQRKYSLHDDWNRELHKAKLTHPDQPEDNLKTALAAVYALESQEYDRSSAMLENNVQKIPAMRQRALDILKALNQVK
;
A
#
# COMPACT_ATOMS: atom_id res chain seq x y z
N MET A 1 3.42 -30.74 66.91
CA MET A 1 4.60 -30.59 66.04
C MET A 1 4.23 -31.17 64.70
N SER A 2 4.11 -30.35 63.65
CA SER A 2 3.85 -30.84 62.29
C SER A 2 5.07 -31.62 61.82
N ASP A 3 4.85 -32.86 61.37
CA ASP A 3 5.88 -33.77 60.89
C ASP A 3 6.64 -33.11 59.72
N PRO A 4 7.98 -33.00 59.73
CA PRO A 4 8.75 -32.35 58.66
C PRO A 4 8.46 -32.91 57.26
N LEU A 5 8.08 -34.18 57.16
CA LEU A 5 7.62 -34.83 55.93
C LEU A 5 6.34 -34.20 55.35
N THR A 6 5.39 -33.81 56.20
CA THR A 6 4.13 -33.17 55.76
C THR A 6 4.38 -31.76 55.23
N ALA A 7 5.33 -31.02 55.83
CA ALA A 7 5.71 -29.69 55.38
C ALA A 7 6.42 -29.72 54.00
N ILE A 8 7.28 -30.72 53.75
CA ILE A 8 7.96 -30.91 52.46
C ILE A 8 6.97 -31.29 51.35
N LEU A 9 6.04 -32.21 51.63
CA LEU A 9 4.99 -32.59 50.69
C LEU A 9 4.06 -31.42 50.36
N ALA A 10 3.66 -30.63 51.36
CA ALA A 10 2.85 -29.44 51.16
C ALA A 10 3.58 -28.37 50.33
N ALA A 11 4.88 -28.16 50.56
CA ALA A 11 5.69 -27.22 49.78
C ALA A 11 5.88 -27.66 48.32
N LEU A 12 6.05 -28.96 48.07
CA LEU A 12 6.14 -29.51 46.71
C LEU A 12 4.82 -29.39 45.95
N VAL A 13 3.71 -29.75 46.58
CA VAL A 13 2.37 -29.62 45.99
C VAL A 13 2.01 -28.15 45.76
N GLY A 14 2.31 -27.27 46.72
CA GLY A 14 2.14 -25.82 46.60
C GLY A 14 2.98 -25.21 45.48
N GLY A 15 4.25 -25.62 45.36
CA GLY A 15 5.13 -25.18 44.27
C GLY A 15 4.67 -25.65 42.90
N PHE A 16 4.18 -26.88 42.77
CA PHE A 16 3.67 -27.42 41.51
C PHE A 16 2.36 -26.73 41.09
N LEU A 17 1.45 -26.48 42.04
CA LEU A 17 0.21 -25.75 41.79
C LEU A 17 0.49 -24.28 41.42
N ALA A 18 1.43 -23.62 42.09
CA ALA A 18 1.84 -22.26 41.78
C ALA A 18 2.48 -22.14 40.38
N ALA A 19 3.31 -23.13 39.99
CA ALA A 19 3.91 -23.18 38.66
C ALA A 19 2.86 -23.46 37.57
N ALA A 20 1.93 -24.38 37.81
CA ALA A 20 0.85 -24.70 36.87
C ALA A 20 -0.12 -23.53 36.69
N THR A 21 -0.46 -22.83 37.77
CA THR A 21 -1.31 -21.63 37.72
C THR A 21 -0.59 -20.45 37.05
N GLY A 22 0.71 -20.24 37.33
CA GLY A 22 1.53 -19.25 36.64
C GLY A 22 1.59 -19.48 35.12
N TRP A 23 1.88 -20.71 34.69
CA TRP A 23 1.91 -21.08 33.26
C TRP A 23 0.53 -20.94 32.59
N GLY A 24 -0.55 -21.32 33.26
CA GLY A 24 -1.92 -21.14 32.76
C GLY A 24 -2.29 -19.68 32.56
N LEU A 25 -2.01 -18.84 33.55
CA LEU A 25 -2.27 -17.39 33.49
C LEU A 25 -1.47 -16.70 32.38
N ASP A 26 -0.20 -17.08 32.20
CA ASP A 26 0.63 -16.50 31.14
C ASP A 26 0.15 -16.91 29.75
N ARG A 27 -0.29 -18.16 29.58
CA ARG A 27 -0.87 -18.64 28.32
C ARG A 27 -2.19 -17.96 27.99
N GLU A 28 -3.05 -17.72 28.98
CA GLU A 28 -4.28 -16.95 28.79
C GLU A 28 -4.00 -15.50 28.43
N ARG A 29 -3.04 -14.86 29.10
CA ARG A 29 -2.59 -13.50 28.78
C ARG A 29 -2.04 -13.40 27.37
N GLU A 30 -1.22 -14.36 26.95
CA GLU A 30 -0.68 -14.40 25.59
C GLU A 30 -1.79 -14.56 24.55
N ARG A 31 -2.74 -15.46 24.77
CA ARG A 31 -3.93 -15.61 23.91
C ARG A 31 -4.75 -14.32 23.83
N ALA A 32 -4.97 -13.65 24.96
CA ALA A 32 -5.69 -12.39 25.00
C ALA A 32 -4.93 -11.28 24.23
N LYS A 33 -3.60 -11.22 24.37
CA LYS A 33 -2.75 -10.29 23.61
C LYS A 33 -2.83 -10.55 22.11
N LEU A 34 -2.71 -11.80 21.66
CA LEU A 34 -2.81 -12.16 20.25
C LEU A 34 -4.19 -11.85 19.68
N LYS A 35 -5.26 -12.16 20.42
CA LYS A 35 -6.63 -11.80 20.02
C LYS A 35 -6.80 -10.29 19.89
N LYS A 36 -6.27 -9.51 20.85
CA LYS A 36 -6.29 -8.05 20.78
C LYS A 36 -5.49 -7.54 19.57
N ALA A 37 -4.30 -8.06 19.33
CA ALA A 37 -3.47 -7.69 18.18
C ALA A 37 -4.17 -7.99 16.85
N ARG A 38 -4.79 -9.18 16.71
CA ARG A 38 -5.61 -9.54 15.55
C ARG A 38 -6.77 -8.57 15.34
N ASN A 39 -7.47 -8.21 16.41
CA ASN A 39 -8.60 -7.28 16.32
C ASN A 39 -8.15 -5.86 15.94
N LEU A 40 -7.05 -5.37 16.51
CA LEU A 40 -6.48 -4.07 16.14
C LEU A 40 -6.01 -4.06 14.67
N LEU A 41 -5.34 -5.13 14.23
CA LEU A 41 -4.97 -5.29 12.83
C LEU A 41 -6.19 -5.30 11.92
N LYS A 42 -7.24 -6.06 12.28
CA LYS A 42 -8.50 -6.09 11.52
C LYS A 42 -9.06 -4.68 11.38
N THR A 43 -9.19 -3.93 12.47
CA THR A 43 -9.70 -2.56 12.44
C THR A 43 -8.85 -1.68 11.54
N GLY A 44 -7.52 -1.68 11.71
CA GLY A 44 -6.65 -0.84 10.88
C GLY A 44 -6.69 -1.22 9.40
N ILE A 45 -6.75 -2.52 9.04
CA ILE A 45 -6.94 -2.93 7.64
C ILE A 45 -8.32 -2.48 7.11
N LEU A 46 -9.39 -2.51 7.92
CA LEU A 46 -10.69 -2.00 7.49
C LEU A 46 -10.62 -0.50 7.17
N ASP A 47 -9.99 0.28 8.05
CA ASP A 47 -9.83 1.73 7.89
C ASP A 47 -8.97 2.06 6.65
N ASP A 48 -7.83 1.37 6.50
CA ASP A 48 -6.92 1.45 5.34
C ASP A 48 -7.66 1.20 4.03
N LEU A 49 -8.45 0.11 3.96
CA LEU A 49 -9.19 -0.27 2.76
C LEU A 49 -10.32 0.72 2.47
N GLN A 50 -11.07 1.18 3.47
CA GLN A 50 -12.13 2.18 3.29
C GLN A 50 -11.57 3.48 2.73
N HIS A 51 -10.45 3.95 3.28
CA HIS A 51 -9.78 5.13 2.79
C HIS A 51 -9.24 4.93 1.36
N SER A 52 -8.63 3.78 1.09
CA SER A 52 -8.13 3.42 -0.24
C SER A 52 -9.24 3.41 -1.31
N LEU A 53 -10.47 2.99 -0.97
CA LEU A 53 -11.60 3.03 -1.90
C LEU A 53 -11.92 4.46 -2.37
N ALA A 54 -11.95 5.42 -1.44
CA ALA A 54 -12.19 6.82 -1.76
C ALA A 54 -11.10 7.39 -2.68
N LEU A 55 -9.84 7.02 -2.42
CA LEU A 55 -8.70 7.43 -3.24
C LEU A 55 -8.73 6.80 -4.64
N TYR A 56 -9.13 5.52 -4.77
CA TYR A 56 -9.33 4.91 -6.08
C TYR A 56 -10.43 5.63 -6.88
N ASP A 57 -11.55 5.96 -6.24
CA ASP A 57 -12.64 6.71 -6.87
C ASP A 57 -12.17 8.10 -7.33
N GLN A 58 -11.34 8.76 -6.53
CA GLN A 58 -10.71 10.03 -6.90
C GLN A 58 -9.78 9.89 -8.11
N ILE A 59 -8.90 8.88 -8.15
CA ILE A 59 -7.99 8.69 -9.30
C ILE A 59 -8.79 8.44 -10.58
N ILE A 60 -9.84 7.62 -10.52
CA ILE A 60 -10.70 7.36 -11.69
C ILE A 60 -11.33 8.68 -12.17
N ALA A 61 -11.94 9.45 -11.27
CA ALA A 61 -12.59 10.70 -11.61
C ALA A 61 -11.63 11.76 -12.16
N ASP A 62 -10.44 11.87 -11.58
CA ASP A 62 -9.41 12.82 -12.03
C ASP A 62 -8.83 12.42 -13.40
N TRP A 63 -8.65 11.11 -13.62
CA TRP A 63 -8.21 10.59 -14.91
C TRP A 63 -9.24 10.87 -16.01
N GLU A 64 -10.52 10.58 -15.78
CA GLU A 64 -11.59 10.85 -16.75
C GLU A 64 -11.66 12.32 -17.17
N LYS A 65 -11.37 13.25 -16.24
CA LYS A 65 -11.41 14.70 -16.51
C LYS A 65 -10.13 15.25 -17.14
N THR A 66 -8.97 14.80 -16.67
CA THR A 66 -7.69 15.49 -16.92
C THR A 66 -6.59 14.60 -17.47
N GLN A 67 -6.83 13.29 -17.56
CA GLN A 67 -5.81 12.28 -17.93
C GLN A 67 -4.53 12.42 -17.10
N THR A 68 -4.71 12.78 -15.82
CA THR A 68 -3.63 13.03 -14.86
C THR A 68 -3.90 12.24 -13.59
N VAL A 69 -2.88 11.53 -13.13
CA VAL A 69 -2.89 10.92 -11.80
C VAL A 69 -2.09 11.81 -10.86
N TRP A 70 -2.75 12.39 -9.86
CA TRP A 70 -2.08 13.31 -8.94
C TRP A 70 -1.16 12.58 -7.97
N PHE A 71 0.07 13.07 -7.82
CA PHE A 71 1.03 12.51 -6.86
C PHE A 71 0.52 12.55 -5.42
N ALA A 72 -0.22 13.59 -5.03
CA ALA A 72 -0.81 13.70 -3.71
C ALA A 72 -1.71 12.49 -3.39
N THR A 73 -2.60 12.13 -4.33
CA THR A 73 -3.49 10.97 -4.18
C THR A 73 -2.73 9.65 -4.16
N LEU A 74 -1.67 9.50 -4.96
CA LEU A 74 -0.81 8.31 -4.93
C LEU A 74 -0.03 8.17 -3.62
N ILE A 75 0.50 9.28 -3.09
CA ILE A 75 1.19 9.32 -1.79
C ILE A 75 0.23 8.97 -0.66
N GLU A 76 -0.97 9.51 -0.67
CA GLU A 76 -2.00 9.20 0.32
C GLU A 76 -2.39 7.72 0.27
N LEU A 77 -2.54 7.15 -0.93
CA LEU A 77 -2.83 5.74 -1.13
C LEU A 77 -1.65 4.83 -0.74
N LYS A 78 -0.42 5.33 -0.80
CA LYS A 78 0.77 4.64 -0.29
C LYS A 78 0.79 4.66 1.24
N ASN A 79 0.46 5.82 1.84
CA ASN A 79 0.43 6.02 3.28
C ASN A 79 -0.72 5.25 3.95
N SER A 80 -1.84 5.05 3.25
CA SER A 80 -2.98 4.27 3.73
C SER A 80 -2.67 2.78 3.94
N ARG A 81 -1.42 2.34 3.72
CA ARG A 81 -0.99 0.94 3.85
C ARG A 81 -0.07 0.70 5.04
N ASP A 82 0.19 1.75 5.82
CA ASP A 82 1.17 1.74 6.90
C ASP A 82 0.85 0.68 7.97
N ILE A 83 -0.43 0.47 8.29
CA ILE A 83 -0.84 -0.58 9.23
C ILE A 83 -0.46 -1.96 8.69
N TYR A 84 -0.80 -2.25 7.43
CA TYR A 84 -0.41 -3.51 6.81
C TYR A 84 1.12 -3.68 6.85
N ASP A 85 1.89 -2.68 6.42
CA ASP A 85 3.35 -2.83 6.30
C ASP A 85 4.04 -3.07 7.66
N LYS A 86 3.57 -2.40 8.72
CA LYS A 86 4.09 -2.54 10.10
C LYS A 86 3.63 -3.81 10.82
N HIS A 87 2.47 -4.36 10.43
CA HIS A 87 1.77 -5.38 11.21
C HIS A 87 1.38 -6.64 10.42
N LYS A 88 1.86 -6.80 9.18
CA LYS A 88 1.57 -7.95 8.31
C LYS A 88 1.83 -9.32 8.92
N GLN A 89 2.75 -9.44 9.88
CA GLN A 89 2.99 -10.68 10.63
C GLN A 89 1.74 -11.17 11.38
N TYR A 90 0.89 -10.26 11.83
CA TYR A 90 -0.35 -10.61 12.54
C TYR A 90 -1.47 -11.07 11.61
N ILE A 91 -1.30 -10.95 10.28
CA ILE A 91 -2.26 -11.52 9.31
C ILE A 91 -2.36 -13.04 9.48
N LEU A 92 -1.28 -13.69 9.92
CA LEU A 92 -1.27 -15.13 10.22
C LEU A 92 -2.24 -15.53 11.34
N LEU A 93 -2.71 -14.57 12.15
CA LEU A 93 -3.71 -14.80 13.20
C LEU A 93 -5.14 -14.89 12.69
N PHE A 94 -5.41 -14.55 11.42
CA PHE A 94 -6.70 -14.83 10.80
C PHE A 94 -6.78 -16.32 10.46
N GLU A 95 -7.84 -17.02 10.88
CA GLU A 95 -7.98 -18.47 10.67
C GLU A 95 -8.23 -18.81 9.19
N ASN A 96 -8.98 -17.97 8.49
CA ASN A 96 -9.32 -18.16 7.08
C ASN A 96 -8.09 -17.97 6.17
N GLU A 97 -7.58 -19.06 5.59
CA GLU A 97 -6.41 -19.04 4.71
C GLU A 97 -6.63 -18.23 3.42
N GLN A 98 -7.80 -18.35 2.81
CA GLN A 98 -8.11 -17.63 1.59
C GLN A 98 -8.09 -16.11 1.83
N LEU A 99 -8.70 -15.67 2.93
CA LEU A 99 -8.66 -14.26 3.34
C LEU A 99 -7.22 -13.76 3.55
N ARG A 100 -6.35 -14.53 4.22
CA ARG A 100 -4.94 -14.16 4.38
C ARG A 100 -4.26 -13.95 3.02
N LYS A 101 -4.44 -14.90 2.09
CA LYS A 101 -3.88 -14.84 0.74
C LYS A 101 -4.39 -13.62 -0.02
N ASP A 102 -5.68 -13.33 0.09
CA ASP A 102 -6.29 -12.18 -0.59
C ASP A 102 -5.77 -10.85 -0.04
N ILE A 103 -5.63 -10.70 1.28
CA ILE A 103 -5.01 -9.53 1.90
C ILE A 103 -3.58 -9.34 1.39
N PHE A 104 -2.72 -10.37 1.49
CA PHE A 104 -1.32 -10.28 1.04
C PHE A 104 -1.22 -9.92 -0.44
N ARG A 105 -2.01 -10.58 -1.28
CA ARG A 105 -2.03 -10.35 -2.73
C ARG A 105 -2.51 -8.94 -3.06
N TYR A 106 -3.58 -8.47 -2.41
CA TYR A 106 -4.09 -7.13 -2.60
C TYR A 106 -3.01 -6.09 -2.28
N TYR A 107 -2.40 -6.15 -1.10
CA TYR A 107 -1.41 -5.15 -0.72
C TYR A 107 -0.18 -5.22 -1.63
N LEU A 108 0.31 -6.42 -1.99
CA LEU A 108 1.41 -6.52 -2.95
C LEU A 108 1.08 -5.84 -4.28
N GLN A 109 -0.02 -6.24 -4.92
CA GLN A 109 -0.35 -5.81 -6.28
C GLN A 109 -0.79 -4.35 -6.35
N SER A 110 -1.51 -3.85 -5.34
CA SER A 110 -1.82 -2.43 -5.26
C SER A 110 -0.55 -1.60 -5.04
N GLY A 111 0.43 -2.10 -4.29
CA GLY A 111 1.70 -1.40 -4.06
C GLY A 111 2.56 -1.29 -5.31
N GLU A 112 2.64 -2.37 -6.08
CA GLU A 112 3.27 -2.40 -7.40
C GLU A 112 2.58 -1.44 -8.37
N LEU A 113 1.24 -1.44 -8.39
CA LEU A 113 0.46 -0.55 -9.24
C LEU A 113 0.71 0.92 -8.90
N ILE A 114 0.64 1.30 -7.62
CA ILE A 114 0.89 2.67 -7.15
C ILE A 114 2.30 3.13 -7.57
N SER A 115 3.30 2.30 -7.30
CA SER A 115 4.70 2.62 -7.64
C SER A 115 4.90 2.78 -9.14
N THR A 116 4.20 1.97 -9.94
CA THR A 116 4.24 2.05 -11.40
C THR A 116 3.56 3.32 -11.92
N LEU A 117 2.42 3.70 -11.35
CA LEU A 117 1.74 4.95 -11.68
C LEU A 117 2.60 6.16 -11.32
N GLU A 118 3.17 6.18 -10.12
CA GLU A 118 4.07 7.22 -9.62
C GLU A 118 5.27 7.39 -10.57
N TRP A 119 5.95 6.29 -10.89
CA TRP A 119 7.13 6.31 -11.77
C TRP A 119 6.80 6.83 -13.17
N ASN A 120 5.73 6.33 -13.81
CA ASN A 120 5.38 6.77 -15.16
C ASN A 120 4.92 8.24 -15.17
N GLN A 121 4.18 8.68 -14.16
CA GLN A 121 3.76 10.09 -14.05
C GLN A 121 4.96 11.00 -13.86
N GLN A 122 5.90 10.62 -12.98
CA GLN A 122 7.13 11.38 -12.76
C GLN A 122 7.99 11.43 -14.01
N ARG A 123 8.12 10.32 -14.73
CA ARG A 123 8.89 10.28 -15.97
C ARG A 123 8.28 11.17 -17.04
N LYS A 124 6.95 11.13 -17.19
CA LYS A 124 6.21 12.00 -18.12
C LYS A 124 6.45 13.48 -17.83
N TYR A 125 6.36 13.90 -16.57
CA TYR A 125 6.63 15.30 -16.18
C TYR A 125 8.09 15.69 -16.41
N SER A 126 9.05 14.85 -16.02
CA SER A 126 10.47 15.12 -16.24
C SER A 126 10.78 15.34 -17.72
N LEU A 127 10.27 14.48 -18.60
CA LEU A 127 10.46 14.62 -20.05
C LEU A 127 9.83 15.92 -20.59
N HIS A 128 8.64 16.27 -20.09
CA HIS A 128 7.97 17.52 -20.47
C HIS A 128 8.74 18.77 -20.01
N ASP A 129 9.26 18.76 -18.78
CA ASP A 129 10.04 19.87 -18.22
C ASP A 129 11.38 20.03 -18.94
N ASP A 130 12.04 18.91 -19.26
CA ASP A 130 13.28 18.90 -20.05
C ASP A 130 13.05 19.49 -21.44
N TRP A 131 11.98 19.07 -22.12
CA TRP A 131 11.58 19.63 -23.41
C TRP A 131 11.34 21.14 -23.34
N ASN A 132 10.56 21.60 -22.36
CA ASN A 132 10.23 23.02 -22.20
C ASN A 132 11.47 23.87 -21.91
N ARG A 133 12.41 23.35 -21.12
CA ARG A 133 13.67 24.01 -20.80
C ARG A 133 14.53 24.19 -22.05
N GLU A 134 14.64 23.15 -22.88
CA GLU A 134 15.43 23.22 -24.11
C GLU A 134 14.77 24.10 -25.17
N LEU A 135 13.43 24.08 -25.29
CA LEU A 135 12.71 25.02 -26.13
C LEU A 135 12.93 26.47 -25.68
N HIS A 136 12.90 26.73 -24.38
CA HIS A 136 13.19 28.07 -23.85
C HIS A 136 14.62 28.51 -24.16
N LYS A 137 15.60 27.62 -23.97
CA LYS A 137 17.01 27.88 -24.31
C LYS A 137 17.21 28.14 -25.80
N ALA A 138 16.53 27.39 -26.67
CA ALA A 138 16.57 27.58 -28.10
C ALA A 138 16.00 28.95 -28.50
N LYS A 139 14.87 29.37 -27.91
CA LYS A 139 14.28 30.70 -28.12
C LYS A 139 15.24 31.84 -27.73
N LEU A 140 15.99 31.68 -26.64
CA LEU A 140 16.98 32.67 -26.22
C LEU A 140 18.19 32.73 -27.14
N THR A 141 18.58 31.59 -27.70
CA THR A 141 19.77 31.47 -28.58
C THR A 141 19.46 31.89 -30.02
N HIS A 142 18.23 31.67 -30.47
CA HIS A 142 17.75 31.94 -31.83
C HIS A 142 16.46 32.78 -31.80
N PRO A 143 16.51 34.04 -31.31
CA PRO A 143 15.32 34.88 -31.12
C PRO A 143 14.64 35.31 -32.44
N ASP A 144 15.35 35.20 -33.55
CA ASP A 144 14.88 35.49 -34.90
C ASP A 144 14.12 34.32 -35.55
N GLN A 145 14.22 33.11 -34.98
CA GLN A 145 13.52 31.95 -35.50
C GLN A 145 12.10 31.82 -34.93
N PRO A 146 11.10 31.52 -35.78
CA PRO A 146 9.76 31.17 -35.33
C PRO A 146 9.78 29.94 -34.39
N GLU A 147 8.94 29.97 -33.35
CA GLU A 147 8.86 28.90 -32.36
C GLU A 147 8.61 27.51 -32.97
N ASP A 148 7.78 27.42 -34.02
CA ASP A 148 7.47 26.15 -34.65
C ASP A 148 8.70 25.52 -35.33
N ASN A 149 9.58 26.34 -35.93
CA ASN A 149 10.84 25.85 -36.50
C ASN A 149 11.77 25.31 -35.40
N LEU A 150 11.83 25.99 -34.25
CA LEU A 150 12.61 25.53 -33.09
C LEU A 150 12.05 24.23 -32.54
N LYS A 151 10.73 24.08 -32.45
CA LYS A 151 10.07 22.83 -32.04
C LYS A 151 10.38 21.68 -33.01
N THR A 152 10.32 21.91 -34.32
CA THR A 152 10.65 20.89 -35.32
C THR A 152 12.11 20.47 -35.23
N ALA A 153 13.04 21.42 -35.08
CA ALA A 153 14.45 21.13 -34.91
C ALA A 153 14.72 20.33 -33.62
N LEU A 154 14.12 20.72 -32.50
CA LEU A 154 14.23 20.00 -31.24
C LEU A 154 13.58 18.61 -31.30
N ALA A 155 12.44 18.45 -31.98
CA ALA A 155 11.78 17.16 -32.12
C ALA A 155 12.67 16.12 -32.82
N ALA A 156 13.49 16.55 -33.78
CA ALA A 156 14.45 15.67 -34.45
C ALA A 156 15.60 15.23 -33.52
N VAL A 157 16.03 16.10 -32.60
CA VAL A 157 17.11 15.81 -31.63
C VAL A 157 16.61 14.95 -30.47
N TYR A 158 15.37 15.21 -30.00
CA TYR A 158 14.75 14.57 -28.83
C TYR A 158 13.75 13.47 -29.22
N ALA A 159 13.98 12.80 -30.35
CA ALA A 159 13.06 11.78 -30.87
C ALA A 159 12.91 10.59 -29.89
N LEU A 160 13.97 10.23 -29.17
CA LEU A 160 13.96 9.15 -28.18
C LEU A 160 13.13 9.54 -26.94
N GLU A 161 13.30 10.76 -26.46
CA GLU A 161 12.55 11.32 -25.34
C GLU A 161 11.06 11.44 -25.67
N SER A 162 10.72 11.82 -26.90
CA SER A 162 9.34 11.81 -27.39
C SER A 162 8.75 10.39 -27.38
N GLN A 163 9.50 9.40 -27.90
CA GLN A 163 9.05 8.00 -27.88
C GLN A 163 8.86 7.50 -26.44
N GLU A 164 9.75 7.89 -25.52
CA GLU A 164 9.64 7.53 -24.12
C GLU A 164 8.43 8.19 -23.45
N TYR A 165 8.15 9.46 -23.76
CA TYR A 165 6.97 10.17 -23.28
C TYR A 165 5.69 9.46 -23.70
N ASP A 166 5.59 9.05 -24.97
CA ASP A 166 4.44 8.30 -25.48
C ASP A 166 4.30 6.94 -24.79
N ARG A 167 5.43 6.24 -24.59
CA ARG A 167 5.45 4.96 -23.86
C ARG A 167 4.98 5.14 -22.41
N SER A 168 5.47 6.15 -21.69
CA SER A 168 5.03 6.43 -20.32
C SER A 168 3.56 6.81 -20.27
N SER A 169 3.06 7.56 -21.25
CA SER A 169 1.64 7.93 -21.36
C SER A 169 0.74 6.71 -21.59
N ALA A 170 1.11 5.82 -22.51
CA ALA A 170 0.38 4.58 -22.77
C ALA A 170 0.43 3.63 -21.56
N MET A 171 1.57 3.56 -20.85
CA MET A 171 1.69 2.78 -19.62
C MET A 171 0.83 3.35 -18.49
N LEU A 172 0.73 4.67 -18.34
CA LEU A 172 -0.20 5.29 -17.39
C LEU A 172 -1.63 4.89 -17.67
N GLU A 173 -2.07 5.05 -18.92
CA GLU A 173 -3.43 4.68 -19.33
C GLU A 173 -3.74 3.21 -19.02
N ASN A 174 -2.85 2.30 -19.42
CA ASN A 174 -3.01 0.86 -19.15
C ASN A 174 -3.10 0.55 -17.64
N ASN A 175 -2.30 1.23 -16.81
CA ASN A 175 -2.28 0.98 -15.38
C ASN A 175 -3.49 1.59 -14.67
N VAL A 176 -3.97 2.76 -15.09
CA VAL A 176 -5.20 3.35 -14.55
C VAL A 176 -6.40 2.45 -14.78
N GLN A 177 -6.48 1.78 -15.94
CA GLN A 177 -7.53 0.79 -16.22
C GLN A 177 -7.56 -0.40 -15.24
N LYS A 178 -6.49 -0.63 -14.45
CA LYS A 178 -6.43 -1.68 -13.42
C LYS A 178 -7.01 -1.23 -12.08
N ILE A 179 -7.21 0.07 -11.87
CA ILE A 179 -7.70 0.63 -10.60
C ILE A 179 -9.09 0.09 -10.22
N PRO A 180 -10.08 0.00 -11.13
CA PRO A 180 -11.39 -0.58 -10.80
C PRO A 180 -11.30 -2.01 -10.26
N ALA A 181 -10.40 -2.83 -10.81
CA ALA A 181 -10.18 -4.19 -10.33
C ALA A 181 -9.54 -4.21 -8.93
N MET A 182 -8.60 -3.31 -8.62
CA MET A 182 -8.04 -3.19 -7.28
C MET A 182 -9.09 -2.72 -6.27
N ARG A 183 -9.92 -1.76 -6.66
CA ARG A 183 -11.05 -1.28 -5.88
C ARG A 183 -12.02 -2.42 -5.54
N GLN A 184 -12.39 -3.24 -6.53
CA GLN A 184 -13.29 -4.38 -6.30
C GLN A 184 -12.68 -5.37 -5.30
N ARG A 185 -11.38 -5.67 -5.41
CA ARG A 185 -10.71 -6.56 -4.45
C ARG A 185 -10.69 -5.99 -3.04
N ALA A 186 -10.50 -4.67 -2.89
CA ALA A 186 -10.60 -4.02 -1.58
C ALA A 186 -12.01 -4.20 -0.98
N LEU A 187 -13.07 -4.05 -1.78
CA LEU A 187 -14.45 -4.31 -1.35
C LEU A 187 -14.66 -5.76 -0.91
N ASP A 188 -14.14 -6.71 -1.68
CA ASP A 188 -14.27 -8.14 -1.37
C ASP A 188 -13.57 -8.49 -0.04
N ILE A 189 -12.38 -7.93 0.20
CA ILE A 189 -11.64 -8.10 1.45
C ILE A 189 -12.38 -7.43 2.62
N LEU A 190 -12.89 -6.20 2.45
CA LEU A 190 -13.68 -5.51 3.47
C LEU A 190 -14.89 -6.35 3.90
N LYS A 191 -15.62 -6.91 2.92
CA LYS A 191 -16.76 -7.78 3.17
C LYS A 191 -16.34 -9.03 3.95
N ALA A 192 -15.24 -9.68 3.56
CA ALA A 192 -14.74 -10.86 4.23
C ALA A 192 -14.27 -10.56 5.67
N LEU A 193 -13.55 -9.46 5.90
CA LEU A 193 -13.10 -9.03 7.23
C LEU A 193 -14.26 -8.73 8.18
N ASN A 194 -15.33 -8.12 7.68
CA ASN A 194 -16.54 -7.86 8.47
C ASN A 194 -17.24 -9.13 8.97
N GLN A 195 -17.02 -10.27 8.31
CA GLN A 195 -17.56 -11.58 8.72
C GLN A 195 -16.69 -12.31 9.75
N VAL A 196 -15.43 -11.87 9.96
CA VAL A 196 -14.52 -12.45 10.95
C VAL A 196 -14.93 -12.04 12.37
N LYS A 197 -15.16 -13.01 13.25
CA LYS A 197 -15.52 -12.80 14.67
C LYS A 197 -14.29 -12.68 15.60
#